data_AF-A0A8E0R2P3-F1
#
_entry.id   AF-A0A8E0R2P3-F1
#
_cell.length_a   1.000
_cell.length_b   1.000
_cell.length_c   1.000
_cell.angle_alpha   90.00
_cell.angle_beta   90.00
_cell.angle_gamma   90.00
#
_symmetry.space_group_name_H-M   'P 1'
#
loop_
_entity.id
_entity.type
_entity.pdbx_description
1 polymer ?
#
loop_
_entity_poly.entity_id
_entity_poly.type
_entity_poly.pdbx_seq_one_letter_code
_entity_poly.pdbx_strand_id
1 'polypeptide(L)'
;MALHVLDEANRCLGCKKPLCQQGCPIHTNIPEVIRLLKANQMDEAGKMLFENNPMTTVCALVCNHENQCEGHCVRNRMPSHDPVHFSIIEDYISTTYANKMTAGPAPKNGMKAAVVGSGPAGLTIAVLLARWGYDVTIFDARDKIGGVMRYGIPNYRLPDSVLDDFQYRHLELKGIKVRPNTTIGKTITIDDLFRDGYKSVFIGAGLWKANAMHIKGETLGNVAFGIDYLANSKAFRLGDDIAVIGVGNSAMDCARTAIRNGARHVTCYARRDESCISASEYEVSYAKLEGVGFRFCKAPVEIRENGLICRDTVKGEDGKFTQVEGSETFYPHTGVIVSVSQGSESNLVKTTTGIETNQKGLLTVSEDGSTTRAGVFAGGDAVMGARTVVEAVAVAKKVAESMDAYMKALPADDTTDPYADIPVFQTPTSDVLAQQEL
;
A
#
# COMPACT_ATOMS: atom_id res chain seq x y z
N MET A 1 20.79 -20.81 -0.43
CA MET A 1 19.61 -20.06 -0.92
C MET A 1 19.31 -20.39 -2.38
N ALA A 2 20.22 -20.13 -3.33
CA ALA A 2 19.98 -20.43 -4.77
C ALA A 2 19.65 -21.91 -5.10
N LEU A 3 20.30 -22.88 -4.43
CA LEU A 3 19.99 -24.31 -4.62
C LEU A 3 18.52 -24.63 -4.28
N HIS A 4 18.02 -24.14 -3.14
CA HIS A 4 16.63 -24.34 -2.73
C HIS A 4 15.62 -23.65 -3.68
N VAL A 5 15.98 -22.51 -4.26
CA VAL A 5 15.11 -21.82 -5.25
C VAL A 5 15.01 -22.62 -6.54
N LEU A 6 16.12 -23.23 -7.00
CA LEU A 6 16.10 -24.10 -8.18
C LEU A 6 15.33 -25.40 -7.92
N ASP A 7 15.47 -25.99 -6.73
CA ASP A 7 14.68 -27.15 -6.32
C ASP A 7 13.18 -26.83 -6.35
N GLU A 8 12.79 -25.67 -5.83
CA GLU A 8 11.39 -25.21 -5.87
C GLU A 8 10.91 -24.96 -7.31
N ALA A 9 11.72 -24.29 -8.12
CA ALA A 9 11.44 -24.06 -9.53
C ALA A 9 11.27 -25.38 -10.31
N ASN A 10 12.01 -26.43 -9.94
CA ASN A 10 11.90 -27.75 -10.56
C ASN A 10 10.58 -28.48 -10.23
N ARG A 11 9.88 -28.09 -9.17
CA ARG A 11 8.53 -28.62 -8.84
C ARG A 11 7.45 -28.08 -9.78
N CYS A 12 7.72 -26.99 -10.51
CA CYS A 12 6.79 -26.40 -11.45
C CYS A 12 6.53 -27.31 -12.65
N LEU A 13 5.24 -27.53 -12.93
CA LEU A 13 4.76 -28.44 -13.97
C LEU A 13 4.77 -27.83 -15.38
N GLY A 14 5.03 -26.53 -15.52
CA GLY A 14 4.94 -25.84 -16.82
C GLY A 14 3.53 -25.92 -17.43
N CYS A 15 2.50 -25.72 -16.61
CA CYS A 15 1.10 -25.93 -16.99
C CYS A 15 0.70 -25.17 -18.27
N LYS A 16 0.13 -25.87 -19.26
CA LYS A 16 -0.41 -25.26 -20.49
C LYS A 16 -1.50 -24.21 -20.21
N LYS A 17 -2.33 -24.44 -19.19
CA LYS A 17 -3.29 -23.47 -18.65
C LYS A 17 -2.85 -23.07 -17.25
N PRO A 18 -2.05 -22.00 -17.10
CA PRO A 18 -1.48 -21.63 -15.82
C PRO A 18 -2.50 -20.93 -14.93
N LEU A 19 -3.17 -21.69 -14.08
CA LEU A 19 -4.13 -21.15 -13.11
C LEU A 19 -3.47 -20.17 -12.12
N CYS A 20 -2.17 -20.34 -11.82
CA CYS A 20 -1.40 -19.40 -11.01
C CYS A 20 -1.32 -18.00 -11.64
N GLN A 21 -1.23 -17.90 -12.97
CA GLN A 21 -1.28 -16.62 -13.69
C GLN A 21 -2.68 -16.01 -13.65
N GLN A 22 -3.74 -16.83 -13.67
CA GLN A 22 -5.12 -16.35 -13.57
C GLN A 22 -5.45 -15.86 -12.15
N GLY A 23 -4.91 -16.53 -11.12
CA GLY A 23 -5.05 -16.13 -9.73
C GLY A 23 -4.17 -14.96 -9.30
N CYS A 24 -3.22 -14.53 -10.15
CA CYS A 24 -2.40 -13.35 -9.92
C CYS A 24 -3.13 -12.10 -10.42
N PRO A 25 -3.43 -11.08 -9.57
CA PRO A 25 -4.17 -9.88 -10.00
C PRO A 25 -3.49 -9.08 -11.12
N ILE A 26 -2.17 -9.22 -11.27
CA ILE A 26 -1.38 -8.57 -12.33
C ILE A 26 -0.99 -9.53 -13.46
N HIS A 27 -1.56 -10.74 -13.48
CA HIS A 27 -1.37 -11.75 -14.53
C HIS A 27 0.10 -12.06 -14.87
N THR A 28 0.97 -12.10 -13.86
CA THR A 28 2.38 -12.50 -14.03
C THR A 28 2.48 -13.86 -14.70
N ASN A 29 3.26 -13.96 -15.77
CA ASN A 29 3.49 -15.21 -16.49
C ASN A 29 4.48 -16.11 -15.73
N ILE A 30 4.00 -16.65 -14.60
CA ILE A 30 4.78 -17.46 -13.66
C ILE A 30 5.48 -18.66 -14.32
N PRO A 31 4.83 -19.46 -15.19
CA PRO A 31 5.52 -20.57 -15.86
C PRO A 31 6.71 -20.11 -16.70
N GLU A 32 6.57 -18.98 -17.40
CA GLU A 32 7.64 -18.45 -18.24
C GLU A 32 8.80 -17.87 -17.42
N VAL A 33 8.49 -17.14 -16.34
CA VAL A 33 9.51 -16.68 -15.38
C VAL A 33 10.31 -17.86 -14.83
N ILE A 34 9.63 -18.94 -14.42
CA ILE A 34 10.28 -20.16 -13.92
C ILE A 34 11.06 -20.87 -15.03
N ARG A 35 10.56 -20.89 -16.27
CA ARG A 35 11.28 -21.46 -17.42
C ARG A 35 12.58 -20.71 -17.68
N LEU A 36 12.55 -19.38 -17.66
CA LEU A 36 13.73 -18.53 -17.84
C LEU A 36 14.75 -18.75 -16.72
N LEU A 37 14.30 -18.84 -15.46
CA LEU A 37 15.15 -19.17 -14.33
C LEU A 37 15.85 -20.53 -14.53
N LYS A 38 15.10 -21.57 -14.91
CA LYS A 38 15.65 -22.93 -15.17
C LYS A 38 16.62 -22.97 -16.35
N ALA A 39 16.45 -22.08 -17.32
CA ALA A 39 17.35 -21.91 -18.46
C ALA A 39 18.57 -21.03 -18.15
N ASN A 40 18.79 -20.64 -16.89
CA ASN A 40 19.84 -19.71 -16.46
C ASN A 40 19.74 -18.32 -17.13
N GLN A 41 18.54 -17.91 -17.55
CA GLN A 41 18.24 -16.62 -18.17
C GLN A 41 17.71 -15.62 -17.13
N MET A 42 18.49 -15.39 -16.06
CA MET A 42 18.07 -14.61 -14.89
C MET A 42 17.65 -13.18 -15.25
N ASP A 43 18.41 -12.54 -16.14
CA ASP A 43 18.19 -11.13 -16.48
C ASP A 43 16.91 -10.93 -17.30
N GLU A 44 16.57 -11.88 -18.18
CA GLU A 44 15.30 -11.87 -18.91
C GLU A 44 14.12 -12.16 -17.97
N ALA A 45 14.29 -13.07 -17.00
CA ALA A 45 13.26 -13.35 -15.99
C ALA A 45 12.98 -12.11 -15.13
N GLY A 46 14.04 -11.46 -14.63
CA GLY A 46 13.94 -10.24 -13.84
C GLY A 46 13.34 -9.09 -14.62
N LYS A 47 13.79 -8.88 -15.87
CA LYS A 47 13.18 -7.90 -16.78
C LYS A 47 11.68 -8.15 -16.94
N MET A 48 11.27 -9.39 -17.21
CA MET A 48 9.85 -9.74 -17.35
C MET A 48 9.03 -9.41 -16.10
N LEU A 49 9.57 -9.70 -14.90
CA LEU A 49 8.90 -9.38 -13.64
C LEU A 49 8.72 -7.88 -13.45
N PHE A 50 9.78 -7.08 -13.64
CA PHE A 50 9.70 -5.62 -13.45
C PHE A 50 8.88 -4.90 -14.53
N GLU A 51 8.92 -5.39 -15.77
CA GLU A 51 8.06 -4.87 -16.84
C GLU A 51 6.58 -5.14 -16.53
N ASN A 52 6.27 -6.30 -15.94
CA ASN A 52 4.90 -6.59 -15.54
C ASN A 52 4.48 -5.89 -14.24
N ASN A 53 5.34 -5.90 -13.23
CA ASN A 53 5.08 -5.43 -11.88
C ASN A 53 6.27 -4.60 -11.36
N PRO A 54 6.20 -3.25 -11.43
CA PRO A 54 7.25 -2.39 -10.90
C PRO A 54 7.56 -2.62 -9.40
N MET A 55 6.60 -3.18 -8.66
CA MET A 55 6.69 -3.44 -7.22
C MET A 55 7.02 -4.91 -6.89
N THR A 56 7.58 -5.67 -7.83
CA THR A 56 7.84 -7.11 -7.66
C THR A 56 8.68 -7.46 -6.42
N THR A 57 9.66 -6.63 -6.05
CA THR A 57 10.47 -6.81 -4.82
C THR A 57 9.66 -6.67 -3.53
N VAL A 58 8.55 -5.93 -3.56
CA VAL A 58 7.61 -5.84 -2.44
C VAL A 58 6.58 -6.95 -2.51
N CYS A 59 5.97 -7.17 -3.69
CA CYS A 59 4.92 -8.17 -3.88
C CYS A 59 5.38 -9.59 -3.54
N ALA A 60 6.63 -9.94 -3.83
CA ALA A 60 7.19 -11.24 -3.48
C ALA A 60 7.16 -11.54 -1.97
N LEU A 61 7.15 -10.50 -1.12
CA LEU A 61 7.15 -10.62 0.33
C LEU A 61 5.76 -10.53 0.95
N VAL A 62 4.87 -9.67 0.42
CA VAL A 62 3.62 -9.29 1.10
C VAL A 62 2.34 -9.71 0.39
N CYS A 63 2.40 -10.28 -0.81
CA CYS A 63 1.21 -10.80 -1.47
C CYS A 63 0.56 -11.92 -0.64
N ASN A 64 -0.76 -12.03 -0.74
CA ASN A 64 -1.53 -13.14 -0.19
C ASN A 64 -1.44 -14.32 -1.17
N HIS A 65 -0.26 -14.92 -1.24
CA HIS A 65 0.08 -15.95 -2.22
C HIS A 65 -0.86 -17.16 -2.15
N GLU A 66 -1.27 -17.53 -0.93
CA GLU A 66 -2.18 -18.64 -0.64
C GLU A 66 -3.60 -18.45 -1.18
N ASN A 67 -4.08 -17.21 -1.31
CA ASN A 67 -5.35 -16.91 -1.97
C ASN A 67 -5.19 -16.46 -3.43
N GLN A 68 -3.94 -16.29 -3.89
CA GLN A 68 -3.61 -15.80 -5.22
C GLN A 68 -2.85 -16.88 -6.00
N CYS A 69 -1.65 -16.57 -6.49
CA CYS A 69 -0.93 -17.41 -7.43
C CYS A 69 -0.63 -18.83 -6.91
N GLU A 70 -0.17 -18.96 -5.66
CA GLU A 70 0.15 -20.25 -5.05
C GLU A 70 -1.12 -21.03 -4.70
N GLY A 71 -2.16 -20.35 -4.20
CA GLY A 71 -3.49 -20.92 -3.99
C GLY A 71 -4.12 -21.53 -5.23
N HIS A 72 -3.89 -20.90 -6.39
CA HIS A 72 -4.38 -21.37 -7.68
C HIS A 72 -3.42 -22.34 -8.38
N CYS A 73 -2.33 -22.76 -7.74
CA CYS A 73 -1.41 -23.71 -8.34
C CYS A 73 -2.10 -25.07 -8.60
N VAL A 74 -1.91 -25.63 -9.79
CA VAL A 74 -2.53 -26.92 -10.18
C VAL A 74 -2.08 -28.07 -9.26
N ARG A 75 -0.90 -27.94 -8.64
CA ARG A 75 -0.38 -28.92 -7.67
C ARG A 75 -1.30 -29.11 -6.46
N ASN A 76 -2.05 -28.09 -6.04
CA ASN A 76 -3.01 -28.18 -4.94
C ASN A 76 -4.14 -29.20 -5.20
N ARG A 77 -4.33 -29.61 -6.46
CA ARG A 77 -5.33 -30.63 -6.85
C ARG A 77 -4.76 -32.05 -6.81
N MET A 78 -3.46 -32.20 -6.58
CA MET A 78 -2.78 -33.49 -6.54
C MET A 78 -2.69 -33.98 -5.09
N PRO A 79 -2.97 -35.26 -4.80
CA PRO A 79 -2.81 -35.80 -3.46
C PRO A 79 -1.36 -35.64 -2.95
N SER A 80 -1.20 -35.12 -1.73
CA SER A 80 0.10 -34.99 -1.04
C SER A 80 1.13 -34.07 -1.71
N HIS A 81 0.68 -33.05 -2.46
CA HIS A 81 1.58 -32.08 -3.10
C HIS A 81 1.22 -30.65 -2.68
N ASP A 82 2.20 -29.95 -2.12
CA ASP A 82 2.11 -28.51 -1.85
C ASP A 82 2.25 -27.70 -3.15
N PRO A 83 1.78 -26.44 -3.18
CA PRO A 83 1.94 -25.57 -4.34
C PRO A 83 3.43 -25.34 -4.65
N VAL A 84 3.69 -24.72 -5.81
CA VAL A 84 5.00 -24.10 -6.04
C VAL A 84 5.01 -22.79 -5.28
N HIS A 85 5.98 -22.58 -4.40
CA HIS A 85 6.17 -21.33 -3.69
C HIS A 85 6.81 -20.30 -4.64
N PHE A 86 5.96 -19.64 -5.43
CA PHE A 86 6.41 -18.62 -6.36
C PHE A 86 6.97 -17.39 -5.66
N SER A 87 6.48 -17.07 -4.46
CA SER A 87 6.99 -15.99 -3.59
C SER A 87 8.52 -15.99 -3.47
N ILE A 88 9.12 -17.13 -3.12
CA ILE A 88 10.57 -17.25 -2.95
C ILE A 88 11.35 -17.18 -4.27
N ILE A 89 10.72 -17.59 -5.37
CA ILE A 89 11.29 -17.54 -6.72
C ILE A 89 11.28 -16.08 -7.20
N GLU A 90 10.13 -15.39 -7.05
CA GLU A 90 9.97 -13.98 -7.38
C GLU A 90 10.95 -13.12 -6.57
N ASP A 91 11.05 -13.34 -5.26
CA ASP A 91 11.98 -12.61 -4.39
C ASP A 91 13.43 -12.77 -4.86
N TYR A 92 13.86 -14.01 -5.09
CA TYR A 92 15.22 -14.29 -5.54
C TYR A 92 15.55 -13.62 -6.89
N ILE A 93 14.68 -13.75 -7.89
CA ILE A 93 14.89 -13.16 -9.21
C ILE A 93 14.88 -11.64 -9.11
N SER A 94 13.87 -11.07 -8.45
CA SER A 94 13.64 -9.63 -8.41
C SER A 94 14.69 -8.90 -7.60
N THR A 95 15.09 -9.41 -6.44
CA THR A 95 16.18 -8.80 -5.64
C THR A 95 17.53 -8.86 -6.35
N THR A 96 17.81 -9.97 -7.05
CA THR A 96 19.04 -10.11 -7.85
C THR A 96 19.05 -9.13 -9.02
N TYR A 97 17.95 -9.04 -9.76
CA TYR A 97 17.85 -8.22 -10.97
C TYR A 97 17.72 -6.73 -10.67
N ALA A 98 17.15 -6.34 -9.52
CA ALA A 98 16.94 -4.93 -9.17
C ALA A 98 18.24 -4.10 -9.28
N ASN A 99 19.41 -4.70 -9.00
CA ASN A 99 20.72 -4.04 -9.09
C ASN A 99 21.16 -3.72 -10.53
N LYS A 100 20.55 -4.40 -11.52
CA LYS A 100 20.90 -4.30 -12.94
C LYS A 100 19.99 -3.34 -13.71
N MET A 101 18.96 -2.79 -13.07
CA MET A 101 18.01 -1.86 -13.68
C MET A 101 18.58 -0.45 -13.88
N THR A 102 19.63 -0.35 -14.69
CA THR A 102 20.40 0.90 -14.92
C THR A 102 19.88 1.74 -16.07
N ALA A 103 18.94 1.23 -16.87
CA ALA A 103 18.32 2.00 -17.93
C ALA A 103 17.61 3.24 -17.35
N GLY A 104 18.11 4.41 -17.75
CA GLY A 104 17.53 5.71 -17.41
C GLY A 104 16.13 5.89 -18.02
N PRO A 105 15.40 6.93 -17.61
CA PRO A 105 14.11 7.27 -18.21
C PRO A 105 14.26 7.50 -19.72
N ALA A 106 13.17 7.31 -20.48
CA ALA A 106 13.14 7.72 -21.88
C ALA A 106 13.48 9.22 -22.02
N PRO A 107 13.89 9.69 -23.22
CA PRO A 107 14.08 11.10 -23.47
C PRO A 107 12.88 11.93 -23.02
N LYS A 108 13.15 13.07 -22.39
CA LYS A 108 12.09 13.94 -21.84
C LYS A 108 11.12 14.35 -22.93
N ASN A 109 9.83 14.18 -22.67
CA ASN A 109 8.75 14.58 -23.59
C ASN A 109 8.21 16.01 -23.33
N GLY A 110 8.80 16.71 -22.36
CA GLY A 110 8.45 18.09 -22.00
C GLY A 110 7.20 18.24 -21.12
N MET A 111 6.47 17.16 -20.84
CA MET A 111 5.23 17.19 -20.06
C MET A 111 5.46 16.81 -18.59
N LYS A 112 4.81 17.53 -17.69
CA LYS A 112 4.87 17.31 -16.24
C LYS A 112 3.65 16.52 -15.76
N ALA A 113 3.85 15.57 -14.85
CA ALA A 113 2.79 14.83 -14.19
C ALA A 113 2.96 14.84 -12.66
N ALA A 114 1.85 15.06 -11.94
CA ALA A 114 1.84 15.05 -10.48
C ALA A 114 1.22 13.74 -9.96
N VAL A 115 1.80 13.19 -8.91
CA VAL A 115 1.31 11.98 -8.23
C VAL A 115 1.06 12.32 -6.76
N VAL A 116 -0.20 12.28 -6.33
CA VAL A 116 -0.60 12.57 -4.94
C VAL A 116 -0.68 11.26 -4.17
N GLY A 117 0.27 11.04 -3.26
CA GLY A 117 0.43 9.83 -2.47
C GLY A 117 1.46 8.87 -3.07
N SER A 118 2.40 8.42 -2.23
CA SER A 118 3.50 7.50 -2.56
C SER A 118 3.21 6.05 -2.12
N GLY A 119 1.93 5.67 -2.06
CA GLY A 119 1.52 4.28 -1.88
C GLY A 119 1.81 3.42 -3.12
N PRO A 120 1.43 2.13 -3.11
CA PRO A 120 1.69 1.19 -4.22
C PRO A 120 1.26 1.73 -5.59
N ALA A 121 0.05 2.29 -5.67
CA ALA A 121 -0.49 2.81 -6.92
C ALA A 121 0.27 4.04 -7.43
N GLY A 122 0.57 4.99 -6.54
CA GLY A 122 1.30 6.21 -6.89
C GLY A 122 2.73 5.93 -7.33
N LEU A 123 3.46 5.07 -6.62
CA LEU A 123 4.80 4.66 -7.01
C LEU A 123 4.81 3.94 -8.36
N THR A 124 3.82 3.07 -8.61
CA THR A 124 3.68 2.38 -9.90
C THR A 124 3.51 3.38 -11.05
N ILE A 125 2.56 4.31 -10.93
CA ILE A 125 2.32 5.35 -11.95
C ILE A 125 3.55 6.22 -12.14
N ALA A 126 4.18 6.66 -11.06
CA ALA A 126 5.36 7.51 -11.14
C ALA A 126 6.50 6.85 -11.92
N VAL A 127 6.76 5.57 -11.64
CA VAL A 127 7.79 4.79 -12.36
C VAL A 127 7.43 4.62 -13.84
N LEU A 128 6.17 4.28 -14.15
CA LEU A 128 5.75 4.09 -15.55
C LEU A 128 5.82 5.40 -16.36
N LEU A 129 5.29 6.49 -15.83
CA LEU A 129 5.34 7.80 -16.49
C LEU A 129 6.78 8.29 -16.66
N ALA A 130 7.64 8.13 -15.65
CA ALA A 130 9.05 8.51 -15.80
C ALA A 130 9.76 7.67 -16.88
N ARG A 131 9.44 6.38 -16.97
CA ARG A 131 9.95 5.50 -18.05
C ARG A 131 9.48 5.93 -19.43
N TRP A 132 8.35 6.62 -19.55
CA TRP A 132 7.82 7.19 -20.79
C TRP A 132 8.26 8.64 -21.06
N GLY A 133 9.15 9.20 -20.23
CA GLY A 133 9.80 10.49 -20.47
C GLY A 133 9.09 11.70 -19.83
N TYR A 134 8.09 11.49 -18.97
CA TYR A 134 7.42 12.57 -18.25
C TYR A 134 8.27 13.09 -17.06
N ASP A 135 8.21 14.38 -16.77
CA ASP A 135 8.76 14.95 -15.52
C ASP A 135 7.77 14.73 -14.38
N VAL A 136 8.05 13.74 -13.54
CA VAL A 136 7.15 13.30 -12.48
C VAL A 136 7.54 13.89 -11.14
N THR A 137 6.55 14.42 -10.42
CA THR A 137 6.69 14.80 -9.01
C THR A 137 5.66 14.08 -8.15
N ILE A 138 6.13 13.37 -7.13
CA ILE A 138 5.29 12.74 -6.11
C ILE A 138 5.16 13.70 -4.92
N PHE A 139 3.93 13.90 -4.46
CA PHE A 139 3.59 14.67 -3.27
C PHE A 139 3.05 13.72 -2.22
N ASP A 140 3.73 13.59 -1.08
CA ASP A 140 3.30 12.69 -0.01
C ASP A 140 3.11 13.45 1.31
N ALA A 141 2.06 13.11 2.05
CA ALA A 141 1.73 13.74 3.32
C ALA A 141 2.68 13.33 4.47
N ARG A 142 3.37 12.19 4.34
CA ARG A 142 4.33 11.67 5.33
C ARG A 142 5.77 12.03 4.94
N ASP A 143 6.70 11.76 5.86
CA ASP A 143 8.11 12.10 5.73
C ASP A 143 8.89 11.18 4.78
N LYS A 144 8.46 9.91 4.67
CA LYS A 144 9.03 8.90 3.76
C LYS A 144 8.00 8.27 2.84
N ILE A 145 8.48 7.75 1.70
CA ILE A 145 7.63 7.09 0.71
C ILE A 145 7.08 5.73 1.17
N GLY A 146 6.11 5.19 0.44
CA GLY A 146 5.66 3.80 0.54
C GLY A 146 4.24 3.65 1.08
N GLY A 147 3.67 4.70 1.67
CA GLY A 147 2.33 4.68 2.24
C GLY A 147 2.14 3.51 3.22
N VAL A 148 1.03 2.77 3.08
CA VAL A 148 0.74 1.60 3.95
C VAL A 148 1.81 0.51 3.90
N MET A 149 2.64 0.43 2.85
CA MET A 149 3.75 -0.52 2.83
C MET A 149 4.81 -0.19 3.88
N ARG A 150 5.03 1.10 4.16
CA ARG A 150 5.99 1.55 5.16
C ARG A 150 5.38 1.70 6.54
N TYR A 151 4.21 2.32 6.61
CA TYR A 151 3.59 2.70 7.88
C TYR A 151 2.53 1.71 8.36
N GLY A 152 2.06 0.80 7.50
CA GLY A 152 1.02 -0.17 7.83
C GLY A 152 1.55 -1.60 7.97
N ILE A 153 2.45 -2.01 7.07
CA ILE A 153 3.04 -3.35 7.09
C ILE A 153 4.26 -3.34 8.01
N PRO A 154 4.31 -4.20 9.04
CA PRO A 154 5.43 -4.21 9.95
C PRO A 154 6.74 -4.70 9.32
N ASN A 155 7.86 -4.22 9.86
CA ASN A 155 9.22 -4.50 9.37
C ASN A 155 9.60 -5.99 9.28
N TYR A 156 8.95 -6.86 10.06
CA TYR A 156 9.18 -8.31 10.02
C TYR A 156 8.50 -9.01 8.84
N ARG A 157 7.56 -8.33 8.16
CA ARG A 157 6.93 -8.79 6.91
C ARG A 157 7.53 -8.07 5.71
N LEU A 158 7.72 -6.76 5.81
CA LEU A 158 8.32 -5.93 4.78
C LEU A 158 9.38 -5.02 5.38
N PRO A 159 10.68 -5.34 5.23
CA PRO A 159 11.74 -4.49 5.75
C PRO A 159 11.76 -3.12 5.09
N ASP A 160 11.90 -2.07 5.89
CA ASP A 160 12.05 -0.67 5.43
C ASP A 160 13.12 -0.51 4.34
N SER A 161 14.19 -1.31 4.41
CA SER A 161 15.29 -1.29 3.45
C SER A 161 14.87 -1.65 2.02
N VAL A 162 13.81 -2.45 1.85
CA VAL A 162 13.26 -2.77 0.51
C VAL A 162 12.66 -1.53 -0.13
N LEU A 163 11.99 -0.69 0.66
CA LEU A 163 11.40 0.56 0.19
C LEU A 163 12.45 1.67 0.02
N ASP A 164 13.49 1.68 0.86
CA ASP A 164 14.63 2.59 0.70
C ASP A 164 15.40 2.28 -0.59
N ASP A 165 15.64 1.00 -0.88
CA ASP A 165 16.26 0.57 -2.13
C ASP A 165 15.38 0.89 -3.35
N PHE A 166 14.07 0.70 -3.21
CA PHE A 166 13.11 1.10 -4.24
C PHE A 166 13.19 2.60 -4.54
N GLN A 167 13.19 3.45 -3.50
CA GLN A 167 13.31 4.90 -3.64
C GLN A 167 14.57 5.27 -4.44
N TYR A 168 15.72 4.74 -4.02
CA TYR A 168 16.99 5.02 -4.66
C TYR A 168 16.98 4.63 -6.15
N ARG A 169 16.60 3.38 -6.47
CA ARG A 169 16.71 2.85 -7.83
C ARG A 169 15.63 3.32 -8.79
N HIS A 170 14.39 3.40 -8.30
CA HIS A 170 13.25 3.66 -9.16
C HIS A 170 12.81 5.12 -9.16
N LEU A 171 13.15 5.90 -8.13
CA LEU A 171 12.82 7.32 -8.09
C LEU A 171 14.04 8.19 -8.36
N GLU A 172 15.07 8.12 -7.50
CA GLU A 172 16.21 9.04 -7.54
C GLU A 172 17.04 8.89 -8.82
N LEU A 173 17.44 7.66 -9.17
CA LEU A 173 18.16 7.38 -10.43
C LEU A 173 17.35 7.68 -11.70
N LYS A 174 16.03 7.84 -11.57
CA LYS A 174 15.13 8.15 -12.69
C LYS A 174 14.69 9.62 -12.71
N GLY A 175 15.23 10.44 -11.82
CA GLY A 175 14.93 11.87 -11.74
C GLY A 175 13.50 12.18 -11.29
N ILE A 176 12.82 11.21 -10.67
CA ILE A 176 11.49 11.43 -10.10
C ILE A 176 11.67 12.23 -8.82
N LYS A 177 10.99 13.38 -8.74
CA LYS A 177 11.06 14.26 -7.57
C LYS A 177 10.06 13.78 -6.52
N VAL A 178 10.46 13.81 -5.26
CA VAL A 178 9.56 13.53 -4.12
C VAL A 178 9.49 14.76 -3.24
N ARG A 179 8.27 15.22 -2.95
CA ARG A 179 7.96 16.26 -1.97
C ARG A 179 7.29 15.62 -0.76
N PRO A 180 8.07 15.17 0.24
CA PRO A 180 7.52 14.63 1.48
C PRO A 180 6.86 15.74 2.31
N ASN A 181 6.10 15.36 3.33
CA ASN A 181 5.38 16.26 4.24
C ASN A 181 4.49 17.29 3.53
N THR A 182 3.97 16.95 2.35
CA THR A 182 3.19 17.82 1.48
C THR A 182 1.82 17.20 1.23
N THR A 183 0.83 17.61 2.03
CA THR A 183 -0.58 17.26 1.81
C THR A 183 -1.20 18.16 0.74
N ILE A 184 -1.63 17.56 -0.37
CA ILE A 184 -2.46 18.26 -1.38
C ILE A 184 -3.88 18.42 -0.85
N GLY A 185 -4.49 19.59 -1.11
CA GLY A 185 -5.78 19.99 -0.56
C GLY A 185 -5.69 20.70 0.80
N LYS A 186 -4.49 21.15 1.20
CA LYS A 186 -4.28 22.03 2.36
C LYS A 186 -3.68 23.36 1.92
N THR A 187 -2.35 23.41 1.78
CA THR A 187 -1.64 24.63 1.35
C THR A 187 -1.49 24.68 -0.16
N ILE A 188 -1.28 23.53 -0.80
CA ILE A 188 -1.21 23.38 -2.25
C ILE A 188 -2.46 22.62 -2.68
N THR A 189 -3.17 23.14 -3.68
CA THR A 189 -4.37 22.56 -4.26
C THR A 189 -4.07 21.91 -5.61
N ILE A 190 -5.04 21.18 -6.16
CA ILE A 190 -4.90 20.63 -7.51
C ILE A 190 -4.88 21.75 -8.57
N ASP A 191 -5.61 22.85 -8.34
CA ASP A 191 -5.55 24.02 -9.22
C ASP A 191 -4.15 24.63 -9.29
N ASP A 192 -3.45 24.70 -8.16
CA ASP A 192 -2.05 25.15 -8.11
C ASP A 192 -1.14 24.26 -8.97
N LEU A 193 -1.35 22.95 -8.96
CA LEU A 193 -0.58 22.03 -9.80
C LEU A 193 -0.82 22.31 -11.29
N PHE A 194 -2.07 22.48 -11.72
CA PHE A 194 -2.34 22.82 -13.12
C PHE A 194 -1.76 24.19 -13.50
N ARG A 195 -1.86 25.19 -12.61
CA ARG A 195 -1.23 26.50 -12.80
C ARG A 195 0.29 26.37 -13.00
N ASP A 196 0.94 25.49 -12.26
CA ASP A 196 2.41 25.30 -12.30
C ASP A 196 2.86 24.39 -13.48
N GLY A 197 1.94 24.07 -14.39
CA GLY A 197 2.21 23.41 -15.67
C GLY A 197 2.12 21.88 -15.65
N TYR A 198 1.59 21.28 -14.57
CA TYR A 198 1.28 19.84 -14.57
C TYR A 198 0.13 19.57 -15.54
N LYS A 199 0.34 18.65 -16.48
CA LYS A 199 -0.65 18.28 -17.50
C LYS A 199 -1.64 17.23 -17.00
N SER A 200 -1.22 16.42 -16.03
CA SER A 200 -2.09 15.45 -15.38
C SER A 200 -1.73 15.27 -13.91
N VAL A 201 -2.75 14.95 -13.09
CA VAL A 201 -2.63 14.68 -11.65
C VAL A 201 -3.26 13.32 -11.36
N PHE A 202 -2.48 12.42 -10.75
CA PHE A 202 -2.99 11.18 -10.18
C PHE A 202 -3.24 11.31 -8.68
N ILE A 203 -4.35 10.76 -8.19
CA ILE A 203 -4.72 10.72 -6.78
C ILE A 203 -4.72 9.27 -6.28
N GLY A 204 -3.70 8.96 -5.46
CA GLY A 204 -3.52 7.68 -4.78
C GLY A 204 -3.34 7.86 -3.27
N ALA A 205 -4.16 8.72 -2.65
CA ALA A 205 -4.01 9.11 -1.25
C ALA A 205 -4.27 7.96 -0.24
N GLY A 206 -4.88 6.86 -0.66
CA GLY A 206 -5.20 5.70 0.19
C GLY A 206 -6.27 5.97 1.24
N LEU A 207 -6.35 5.09 2.25
CA LEU A 207 -7.29 5.19 3.37
C LEU A 207 -6.51 5.31 4.68
N TRP A 208 -6.49 6.51 5.24
CA TRP A 208 -5.73 6.81 6.47
C TRP A 208 -6.63 7.09 7.68
N LYS A 209 -7.93 7.30 7.47
CA LYS A 209 -8.87 7.56 8.56
C LYS A 209 -9.22 6.25 9.25
N ALA A 210 -8.90 6.10 10.52
CA ALA A 210 -9.39 4.96 11.30
C ALA A 210 -10.92 5.00 11.45
N ASN A 211 -11.59 3.86 11.34
CA ASN A 211 -13.00 3.76 11.69
C ASN A 211 -13.15 3.56 13.21
N ALA A 212 -14.05 4.33 13.80
CA ALA A 212 -14.45 4.18 15.19
C ALA A 212 -15.63 3.21 15.32
N MET A 213 -15.76 2.58 16.48
CA MET A 213 -16.94 1.78 16.84
C MET A 213 -18.08 2.65 17.39
N HIS A 214 -17.77 3.88 17.79
CA HIS A 214 -18.67 4.82 18.46
C HIS A 214 -19.19 4.30 19.80
N ILE A 215 -18.28 3.76 20.60
CA ILE A 215 -18.56 3.28 21.96
C ILE A 215 -17.88 4.16 23.00
N LYS A 216 -18.41 4.14 24.23
CA LYS A 216 -17.81 4.88 25.34
C LYS A 216 -16.38 4.40 25.59
N GLY A 217 -15.45 5.34 25.80
CA GLY A 217 -14.06 5.08 26.16
C GLY A 217 -13.04 5.09 25.00
N GLU A 218 -13.47 5.22 23.74
CA GLU A 218 -12.54 5.29 22.59
C GLU A 218 -11.56 6.46 22.63
N THR A 219 -11.81 7.47 23.46
CA THR A 219 -10.96 8.66 23.63
C THR A 219 -9.94 8.54 24.76
N LEU A 220 -9.91 7.41 25.48
CA LEU A 220 -8.99 7.21 26.61
C LEU A 220 -7.53 7.15 26.14
N GLY A 221 -6.60 7.63 26.97
CA GLY A 221 -5.18 7.76 26.62
C GLY A 221 -4.44 6.43 26.39
N ASN A 222 -5.03 5.31 26.80
CA ASN A 222 -4.54 3.95 26.57
C ASN A 222 -5.29 3.23 25.44
N VAL A 223 -5.97 3.97 24.57
CA VAL A 223 -6.63 3.46 23.37
C VAL A 223 -5.89 3.94 22.13
N ALA A 224 -5.61 3.02 21.21
CA ALA A 224 -4.99 3.30 19.93
C ALA A 224 -5.90 2.82 18.79
N PHE A 225 -5.84 3.47 17.64
CA PHE A 225 -6.43 2.95 16.40
C PHE A 225 -5.38 2.20 15.60
N GLY A 226 -5.75 1.09 14.96
CA GLY A 226 -4.79 0.17 14.35
C GLY A 226 -3.85 0.81 13.33
N ILE A 227 -4.36 1.66 12.44
CA ILE A 227 -3.52 2.33 11.43
C ILE A 227 -2.54 3.32 12.06
N ASP A 228 -2.97 4.06 13.08
CA ASP A 228 -2.12 5.02 13.80
C ASP A 228 -1.08 4.29 14.66
N TYR A 229 -1.50 3.19 15.28
CA TYR A 229 -0.63 2.29 16.04
C TYR A 229 0.45 1.71 15.13
N LEU A 230 0.11 1.16 13.97
CA LEU A 230 1.11 0.59 13.07
C LEU A 230 2.06 1.67 12.53
N ALA A 231 1.54 2.86 12.21
CA ALA A 231 2.33 3.96 11.66
C ALA A 231 3.42 4.46 12.61
N ASN A 232 3.21 4.38 13.93
CA ASN A 232 4.22 4.76 14.92
C ASN A 232 4.07 3.99 16.23
N SER A 233 4.18 2.66 16.18
CA SER A 233 3.83 1.79 17.31
C SER A 233 4.65 2.07 18.57
N LYS A 234 5.90 2.50 18.40
CA LYS A 234 6.80 2.87 19.50
C LYS A 234 6.41 4.16 20.23
N ALA A 235 5.52 4.98 19.67
CA ALA A 235 5.01 6.17 20.35
C ALA A 235 3.94 5.84 21.40
N PHE A 236 3.29 4.68 21.30
CA PHE A 236 2.22 4.29 22.21
C PHE A 236 2.78 3.67 23.50
N ARG A 237 2.03 3.84 24.60
CA ARG A 237 2.33 3.25 25.92
C ARG A 237 1.09 2.51 26.41
N LEU A 238 0.90 1.29 25.89
CA LEU A 238 -0.31 0.48 26.13
C LEU A 238 -0.15 -0.54 27.27
N GLY A 239 1.04 -0.62 27.87
CA GLY A 239 1.37 -1.58 28.94
C GLY A 239 1.59 -3.01 28.44
N ASP A 240 1.44 -3.98 29.36
CA ASP A 240 1.85 -5.37 29.15
C ASP A 240 0.70 -6.30 28.70
N ASP A 241 -0.57 -5.90 28.86
CA ASP A 241 -1.74 -6.71 28.52
C ASP A 241 -2.68 -5.94 27.59
N ILE A 242 -2.73 -6.36 26.31
CA ILE A 242 -3.35 -5.57 25.25
C ILE A 242 -4.52 -6.32 24.61
N ALA A 243 -5.68 -5.66 24.56
CA ALA A 243 -6.80 -6.12 23.74
C ALA A 243 -6.72 -5.53 22.33
N VAL A 244 -6.83 -6.36 21.31
CA VAL A 244 -6.96 -5.92 19.91
C VAL A 244 -8.38 -6.21 19.44
N ILE A 245 -9.12 -5.21 19.00
CA ILE A 245 -10.49 -5.38 18.52
C ILE A 245 -10.45 -5.50 16.99
N GLY A 246 -10.70 -6.71 16.49
CA GLY A 246 -10.62 -7.05 15.07
C GLY A 246 -9.83 -8.33 14.80
N VAL A 247 -10.06 -8.94 13.64
CA VAL A 247 -9.42 -10.19 13.19
C VAL A 247 -9.06 -10.17 11.69
N GLY A 248 -8.78 -8.98 11.16
CA GLY A 248 -8.23 -8.80 9.80
C GLY A 248 -6.71 -8.73 9.81
N ASN A 249 -6.09 -8.61 8.63
CA ASN A 249 -4.62 -8.55 8.50
C ASN A 249 -4.00 -7.45 9.38
N SER A 250 -4.57 -6.23 9.37
CA SER A 250 -4.11 -5.15 10.24
C SER A 250 -4.24 -5.45 11.73
N ALA A 251 -5.23 -6.25 12.13
CA ALA A 251 -5.36 -6.67 13.53
C ALA A 251 -4.28 -7.68 13.91
N MET A 252 -3.94 -8.61 13.01
CA MET A 252 -2.82 -9.54 13.22
C MET A 252 -1.50 -8.77 13.30
N ASP A 253 -1.28 -7.80 12.41
CA ASP A 253 -0.11 -6.93 12.44
C ASP A 253 -0.04 -6.12 13.75
N CYS A 254 -1.16 -5.57 14.22
CA CYS A 254 -1.23 -4.87 15.50
C CYS A 254 -0.86 -5.80 16.67
N ALA A 255 -1.45 -7.00 16.71
CA ALA A 255 -1.24 -7.95 17.79
C ALA A 255 0.23 -8.42 17.88
N ARG A 256 0.81 -8.79 16.75
CA ARG A 256 2.20 -9.24 16.64
C ARG A 256 3.19 -8.09 16.88
N THR A 257 2.85 -6.87 16.45
CA THR A 257 3.64 -5.67 16.75
C THR A 257 3.60 -5.32 18.24
N ALA A 258 2.47 -5.47 18.91
CA ALA A 258 2.35 -5.29 20.35
C ALA A 258 3.27 -6.24 21.13
N ILE A 259 3.32 -7.52 20.75
CA ILE A 259 4.25 -8.50 21.34
C ILE A 259 5.70 -8.06 21.13
N ARG A 260 6.07 -7.68 19.90
CA ARG A 260 7.42 -7.19 19.58
C ARG A 260 7.81 -5.91 20.31
N ASN A 261 6.83 -5.10 20.69
CA ASN A 261 7.01 -3.90 21.51
C ASN A 261 7.03 -4.17 23.02
N GLY A 262 6.95 -5.44 23.44
CA GLY A 262 7.14 -5.86 24.84
C GLY A 262 5.86 -6.28 25.58
N ALA A 263 4.69 -6.28 24.93
CA ALA A 263 3.48 -6.79 25.55
C ALA A 263 3.62 -8.27 25.90
N ARG A 264 3.21 -8.66 27.10
CA ARG A 264 3.27 -10.05 27.61
C ARG A 264 2.04 -10.85 27.26
N HIS A 265 0.89 -10.19 27.21
CA HIS A 265 -0.39 -10.80 26.87
C HIS A 265 -1.08 -9.97 25.80
N VAL A 266 -1.52 -10.62 24.72
CA VAL A 266 -2.27 -9.98 23.65
C VAL A 266 -3.46 -10.86 23.30
N THR A 267 -4.66 -10.28 23.31
CA THR A 267 -5.90 -10.99 22.97
C THR A 267 -6.67 -10.24 21.89
N CYS A 268 -6.94 -10.92 20.78
CA CYS A 268 -7.82 -10.44 19.71
C CYS A 268 -9.30 -10.73 20.05
N TYR A 269 -10.17 -9.75 19.89
CA TYR A 269 -11.61 -9.84 20.11
C TYR A 269 -12.37 -9.70 18.79
N ALA A 270 -13.37 -10.56 18.60
CA ALA A 270 -14.29 -10.50 17.48
C ALA A 270 -15.73 -10.70 17.92
N ARG A 271 -16.64 -9.90 17.34
CA ARG A 271 -18.09 -9.95 17.59
C ARG A 271 -18.83 -11.09 16.88
N ARG A 272 -18.11 -12.01 16.25
CA ARG A 272 -18.63 -13.17 15.51
C ARG A 272 -17.76 -14.40 15.82
N ASP A 273 -18.19 -15.56 15.35
CA ASP A 273 -17.45 -16.82 15.45
C ASP A 273 -16.12 -16.80 14.66
N GLU A 274 -15.31 -17.85 14.78
CA GLU A 274 -13.99 -17.96 14.13
C GLU A 274 -14.06 -17.83 12.60
N SER A 275 -15.22 -18.12 11.98
CA SER A 275 -15.39 -17.98 10.52
C SER A 275 -15.30 -16.53 10.02
N CYS A 276 -15.32 -15.54 10.92
CA CYS A 276 -15.20 -14.13 10.56
C CYS A 276 -13.76 -13.62 10.40
N ILE A 277 -12.75 -14.46 10.67
CA ILE A 277 -11.35 -14.12 10.42
C ILE A 277 -11.20 -13.78 8.94
N SER A 278 -10.76 -12.55 8.66
CA SER A 278 -10.50 -12.05 7.31
C SER A 278 -9.01 -11.87 7.03
N ALA A 279 -8.17 -12.08 8.06
CA ALA A 279 -6.73 -12.18 7.89
C ALA A 279 -6.35 -13.44 7.11
N SER A 280 -5.16 -13.40 6.51
CA SER A 280 -4.55 -14.55 5.86
C SER A 280 -4.33 -15.69 6.86
N GLU A 281 -4.46 -16.95 6.41
CA GLU A 281 -4.26 -18.11 7.28
C GLU A 281 -2.84 -18.14 7.86
N TYR A 282 -1.85 -17.77 7.06
CA TYR A 282 -0.47 -17.62 7.52
C TYR A 282 -0.34 -16.57 8.61
N GLU A 283 -0.91 -15.37 8.42
CA GLU A 283 -0.84 -14.30 9.43
C GLU A 283 -1.50 -14.70 10.76
N VAL A 284 -2.62 -15.42 10.69
CA VAL A 284 -3.30 -15.94 11.89
C VAL A 284 -2.46 -17.02 12.56
N SER A 285 -1.87 -17.94 11.78
CA SER A 285 -1.01 -18.99 12.32
C SER A 285 0.23 -18.42 13.01
N TYR A 286 0.86 -17.40 12.43
CA TYR A 286 2.00 -16.72 13.03
C TYR A 286 1.59 -15.97 14.31
N ALA A 287 0.45 -15.30 14.33
CA ALA A 287 -0.07 -14.67 15.53
C ALA A 287 -0.31 -15.70 16.65
N LYS A 288 -0.93 -16.85 16.34
CA LYS A 288 -1.13 -17.95 17.30
C LYS A 288 0.20 -18.52 17.81
N LEU A 289 1.20 -18.70 16.94
CA LEU A 289 2.54 -19.16 17.31
C LEU A 289 3.30 -18.16 18.19
N GLU A 290 3.10 -16.86 17.98
CA GLU A 290 3.65 -15.79 18.82
C GLU A 290 2.91 -15.65 20.17
N GLY A 291 1.81 -16.40 20.39
CA GLY A 291 1.07 -16.44 21.66
C GLY A 291 -0.16 -15.53 21.73
N VAL A 292 -0.64 -15.00 20.60
CA VAL A 292 -1.86 -14.19 20.54
C VAL A 292 -3.08 -15.04 20.87
N GLY A 293 -3.84 -14.63 21.89
CA GLY A 293 -5.12 -15.23 22.24
C GLY A 293 -6.27 -14.71 21.36
N PHE A 294 -7.34 -15.50 21.23
CA PHE A 294 -8.53 -15.11 20.46
C PHE A 294 -9.79 -15.31 21.29
N ARG A 295 -10.66 -14.31 21.30
CA ARG A 295 -11.99 -14.35 21.91
C ARG A 295 -13.05 -13.98 20.87
N PHE A 296 -13.72 -15.02 20.39
CA PHE A 296 -14.83 -14.91 19.45
C PHE A 296 -16.16 -14.71 20.18
N CYS A 297 -17.15 -14.26 19.43
CA CYS A 297 -18.49 -14.00 19.94
C CYS A 297 -18.53 -13.00 21.11
N LYS A 298 -17.61 -12.04 21.13
CA LYS A 298 -17.50 -10.97 22.12
C LYS A 298 -17.60 -9.62 21.41
N ALA A 299 -18.70 -8.91 21.61
CA ALA A 299 -18.92 -7.57 21.08
C ALA A 299 -18.51 -6.52 22.14
N PRO A 300 -17.45 -5.72 21.91
CA PRO A 300 -17.11 -4.61 22.81
C PRO A 300 -18.25 -3.57 22.86
N VAL A 301 -18.64 -3.15 24.07
CA VAL A 301 -19.70 -2.15 24.29
C VAL A 301 -19.21 -0.93 25.08
N GLU A 302 -18.13 -1.05 25.85
CA GLU A 302 -17.48 0.05 26.57
C GLU A 302 -16.00 -0.26 26.76
N ILE A 303 -15.13 0.73 26.59
CA ILE A 303 -13.72 0.69 26.97
C ILE A 303 -13.54 1.48 28.26
N ARG A 304 -12.77 0.93 29.19
CA ARG A 304 -12.39 1.54 30.47
C ARG A 304 -10.87 1.68 30.54
N GLU A 305 -10.38 2.48 31.48
CA GLU A 305 -8.93 2.69 31.65
C GLU A 305 -8.16 1.40 31.94
N ASN A 306 -8.83 0.37 32.48
CA ASN A 306 -8.22 -0.90 32.87
C ASN A 306 -8.81 -2.11 32.13
N GLY A 307 -9.49 -1.92 31.00
CA GLY A 307 -9.99 -3.04 30.20
C GLY A 307 -11.14 -2.72 29.27
N LEU A 308 -11.80 -3.75 28.77
CA LEU A 308 -13.01 -3.64 27.94
C LEU A 308 -14.17 -4.42 28.53
N ILE A 309 -15.38 -3.90 28.36
CA ILE A 309 -16.61 -4.64 28.59
C ILE A 309 -17.09 -5.17 27.25
N CYS A 310 -17.26 -6.48 27.19
CA CYS A 310 -17.86 -7.14 26.04
C CYS A 310 -19.18 -7.78 26.44
N ARG A 311 -20.07 -7.84 25.47
CA ARG A 311 -21.30 -8.62 25.51
C ARG A 311 -21.16 -9.86 24.64
N ASP A 312 -21.80 -10.95 25.05
CA ASP A 312 -21.84 -12.15 24.25
C ASP A 312 -22.69 -11.95 23.00
N THR A 313 -22.27 -12.60 21.92
CA THR A 313 -23.06 -12.66 20.68
C THR A 313 -23.39 -14.11 20.34
N VAL A 314 -24.63 -14.36 19.95
CA VAL A 314 -25.09 -15.67 19.49
C VAL A 314 -25.42 -15.63 18.01
N LYS A 315 -25.10 -16.71 17.30
CA LYS A 315 -25.45 -16.88 15.89
C LYS A 315 -26.85 -17.47 15.82
N GLY A 316 -27.80 -16.71 15.27
CA GLY A 316 -29.14 -17.19 14.96
C GLY A 316 -29.12 -18.20 13.81
N GLU A 317 -30.24 -18.89 13.62
CA GLU A 317 -30.43 -19.83 12.49
C GLU A 317 -30.32 -19.14 11.12
N ASP A 318 -30.61 -17.84 11.06
CA ASP A 318 -30.44 -16.99 9.87
C ASP A 318 -28.98 -16.59 9.60
N GLY A 319 -28.04 -17.06 10.42
CA GLY A 319 -26.62 -16.73 10.34
C GLY A 319 -26.26 -15.33 10.87
N LYS A 320 -27.22 -14.54 11.35
CA LYS A 320 -26.94 -13.22 11.95
C LYS A 320 -26.50 -13.37 13.39
N PHE A 321 -25.59 -12.50 13.78
CA PHE A 321 -25.11 -12.42 15.15
C PHE A 321 -25.91 -11.36 15.90
N THR A 322 -26.53 -11.76 17.01
CA THR A 322 -27.25 -10.86 17.92
C THR A 322 -26.54 -10.80 19.25
N GLN A 323 -26.52 -9.60 19.84
CA GLN A 323 -25.96 -9.37 21.16
C GLN A 323 -26.93 -9.87 22.25
N VAL A 324 -26.40 -10.53 23.27
CA VAL A 324 -27.18 -11.03 24.41
C VAL A 324 -27.20 -9.98 25.52
N GLU A 325 -28.28 -9.23 25.65
CA GLU A 325 -28.45 -8.24 26.73
C GLU A 325 -28.26 -8.88 28.11
N GLY A 326 -27.55 -8.21 29.02
CA GLY A 326 -27.28 -8.73 30.38
C GLY A 326 -26.08 -9.69 30.49
N SER A 327 -25.39 -9.99 29.39
CA SER A 327 -24.18 -10.85 29.37
C SER A 327 -22.87 -10.09 29.48
N GLU A 328 -22.91 -8.81 29.90
CA GLU A 328 -21.74 -7.95 29.99
C GLU A 328 -20.67 -8.56 30.90
N THR A 329 -19.50 -8.81 30.34
CA THR A 329 -18.33 -9.31 31.06
C THR A 329 -17.19 -8.31 30.93
N PHE A 330 -16.55 -8.01 32.06
CA PHE A 330 -15.35 -7.16 32.09
C PHE A 330 -14.10 -8.00 31.83
N TYR A 331 -13.28 -7.55 30.89
CA TYR A 331 -12.00 -8.15 30.51
C TYR A 331 -10.88 -7.17 30.87
N PRO A 332 -10.05 -7.45 31.90
CA PRO A 332 -8.95 -6.58 32.29
C PRO A 332 -7.87 -6.52 31.21
N HIS A 333 -7.42 -5.32 30.85
CA HIS A 333 -6.30 -5.06 29.95
C HIS A 333 -5.68 -3.70 30.26
N THR A 334 -4.38 -3.52 30.03
CA THR A 334 -3.70 -2.24 30.22
C THR A 334 -3.89 -1.27 29.05
N GLY A 335 -4.20 -1.79 27.85
CA GLY A 335 -4.45 -0.97 26.67
C GLY A 335 -5.33 -1.66 25.63
N VAL A 336 -5.91 -0.87 24.73
CA VAL A 336 -6.82 -1.35 23.69
C VAL A 336 -6.38 -0.81 22.33
N ILE A 337 -6.33 -1.67 21.32
CA ILE A 337 -6.11 -1.30 19.92
C ILE A 337 -7.39 -1.59 19.14
N VAL A 338 -8.01 -0.54 18.59
CA VAL A 338 -9.21 -0.63 17.76
C VAL A 338 -8.81 -0.79 16.29
N SER A 339 -9.02 -1.97 15.72
CA SER A 339 -8.63 -2.32 14.34
C SER A 339 -9.84 -2.79 13.51
N VAL A 340 -10.84 -1.91 13.38
CA VAL A 340 -12.15 -2.21 12.75
C VAL A 340 -12.33 -1.58 11.37
N SER A 341 -11.27 -1.59 10.54
CA SER A 341 -11.20 -1.00 9.19
C SER A 341 -10.82 0.49 9.15
N GLN A 342 -10.67 1.01 7.94
CA GLN A 342 -10.21 2.35 7.59
C GLN A 342 -11.16 2.98 6.56
N GLY A 343 -11.13 4.30 6.45
CA GLY A 343 -11.91 5.11 5.54
C GLY A 343 -11.08 6.20 4.86
N SER A 344 -11.72 6.91 3.93
CA SER A 344 -11.10 7.98 3.15
C SER A 344 -11.01 9.29 3.93
N GLU A 345 -9.94 10.04 3.70
CA GLU A 345 -9.80 11.42 4.18
C GLU A 345 -10.47 12.41 3.21
N SER A 346 -11.17 13.41 3.75
CA SER A 346 -12.08 14.28 2.97
C SER A 346 -11.45 15.55 2.39
N ASN A 347 -10.20 15.87 2.76
CA ASN A 347 -9.64 17.21 2.47
C ASN A 347 -9.46 17.47 0.97
N LEU A 348 -8.99 16.49 0.20
CA LEU A 348 -8.81 16.60 -1.26
C LEU A 348 -10.11 16.94 -2.00
N VAL A 349 -11.22 16.36 -1.55
CA VAL A 349 -12.56 16.50 -2.13
C VAL A 349 -13.14 17.88 -1.80
N LYS A 350 -12.88 18.40 -0.59
CA LYS A 350 -13.41 19.70 -0.15
C LYS A 350 -12.80 20.88 -0.88
N THR A 351 -11.55 20.77 -1.32
CA THR A 351 -10.79 21.88 -1.92
C THR A 351 -10.74 21.83 -3.44
N THR A 352 -11.34 20.82 -4.08
CA THR A 352 -11.19 20.61 -5.53
C THR A 352 -12.54 20.29 -6.16
N THR A 353 -12.95 21.08 -7.14
CA THR A 353 -14.15 20.80 -7.96
C THR A 353 -13.90 19.61 -8.89
N GLY A 354 -14.96 18.86 -9.22
CA GLY A 354 -14.88 17.72 -10.14
C GLY A 354 -14.18 16.48 -9.58
N ILE A 355 -14.11 16.36 -8.26
CA ILE A 355 -13.74 15.15 -7.55
C ILE A 355 -14.92 14.75 -6.68
N GLU A 356 -15.51 13.61 -6.97
CA GLU A 356 -16.72 13.12 -6.30
C GLU A 356 -16.41 11.89 -5.43
N THR A 357 -17.24 11.67 -4.42
CA THR A 357 -17.15 10.48 -3.56
C THR A 357 -18.48 9.74 -3.50
N ASN A 358 -18.42 8.42 -3.38
CA ASN A 358 -19.60 7.61 -3.09
C ASN A 358 -20.01 7.70 -1.61
N GLN A 359 -21.08 6.99 -1.23
CA GLN A 359 -21.61 6.95 0.15
C GLN A 359 -20.60 6.44 1.19
N LYS A 360 -19.54 5.72 0.77
CA LYS A 360 -18.47 5.23 1.63
C LYS A 360 -17.29 6.20 1.74
N GLY A 361 -17.37 7.36 1.08
CA GLY A 361 -16.32 8.37 1.00
C GLY A 361 -15.23 8.07 -0.04
N LEU A 362 -15.29 6.94 -0.75
CA LEU A 362 -14.30 6.58 -1.77
C LEU A 362 -14.50 7.44 -3.03
N LEU A 363 -13.40 7.78 -3.70
CA LEU A 363 -13.41 8.55 -4.93
C LEU A 363 -14.15 7.79 -6.05
N THR A 364 -15.03 8.51 -6.75
CA THR A 364 -15.74 7.99 -7.92
C THR A 364 -14.95 8.31 -9.18
N VAL A 365 -14.67 7.27 -9.98
CA VAL A 365 -13.96 7.37 -11.26
C VAL A 365 -14.62 6.50 -12.31
N SER A 366 -14.36 6.80 -13.57
CA SER A 366 -14.64 5.90 -14.70
C SER A 366 -13.71 4.68 -14.70
N GLU A 367 -13.99 3.69 -15.55
CA GLU A 367 -13.22 2.43 -15.61
C GLU A 367 -11.73 2.64 -15.90
N ASP A 368 -11.41 3.71 -16.63
CA ASP A 368 -10.05 4.13 -16.99
C ASP A 368 -9.33 4.92 -15.88
N GLY A 369 -10.01 5.15 -14.73
CA GLY A 369 -9.52 5.91 -13.59
C GLY A 369 -9.73 7.42 -13.67
N SER A 370 -10.40 7.93 -14.70
CA SER A 370 -10.67 9.38 -14.83
C SER A 370 -11.72 9.86 -13.82
N THR A 371 -11.50 11.04 -13.25
CA THR A 371 -12.50 11.75 -12.45
C THR A 371 -13.36 12.66 -13.34
N THR A 372 -14.37 13.34 -12.77
CA THR A 372 -15.16 14.33 -13.52
C THR A 372 -14.36 15.59 -13.87
N ARG A 373 -13.19 15.79 -13.25
CA ARG A 373 -12.24 16.85 -13.58
C ARG A 373 -11.23 16.38 -14.63
N ALA A 374 -11.18 17.10 -15.75
CA ALA A 374 -10.23 16.81 -16.83
C ALA A 374 -8.77 16.83 -16.34
N GLY A 375 -7.99 15.85 -16.79
CA GLY A 375 -6.59 15.68 -16.42
C GLY A 375 -6.35 15.12 -15.02
N VAL A 376 -7.41 14.87 -14.23
CA VAL A 376 -7.32 14.28 -12.89
C VAL A 376 -7.81 12.84 -12.92
N PHE A 377 -6.94 11.94 -12.45
CA PHE A 377 -7.18 10.51 -12.36
C PHE A 377 -7.04 10.04 -10.91
N ALA A 378 -7.68 8.94 -10.54
CA ALA A 378 -7.52 8.35 -9.21
C ALA A 378 -7.51 6.83 -9.25
N GLY A 379 -6.91 6.21 -8.22
CA GLY A 379 -6.79 4.77 -8.13
C GLY A 379 -6.27 4.29 -6.78
N GLY A 380 -6.08 2.98 -6.66
CA GLY A 380 -5.71 2.33 -5.40
C GLY A 380 -6.84 2.38 -4.37
N ASP A 381 -6.49 2.32 -3.08
CA ASP A 381 -7.46 2.16 -2.01
C ASP A 381 -8.45 3.33 -1.88
N ALA A 382 -8.05 4.53 -2.33
CA ALA A 382 -8.91 5.71 -2.35
C ALA A 382 -10.16 5.53 -3.23
N VAL A 383 -10.10 4.64 -4.23
CA VAL A 383 -11.21 4.31 -5.14
C VAL A 383 -11.82 2.96 -4.78
N MET A 384 -10.98 1.95 -4.52
CA MET A 384 -11.42 0.55 -4.43
C MET A 384 -11.80 0.08 -3.02
N GLY A 385 -11.52 0.89 -1.99
CA GLY A 385 -11.43 0.40 -0.62
C GLY A 385 -10.08 -0.30 -0.37
N ALA A 386 -9.83 -0.74 0.86
CA ALA A 386 -8.59 -1.45 1.19
C ALA A 386 -8.39 -2.71 0.32
N ARG A 387 -7.33 -2.73 -0.48
CA ARG A 387 -6.94 -3.85 -1.36
C ARG A 387 -5.50 -4.28 -1.10
N THR A 388 -5.09 -5.39 -1.71
CA THR A 388 -3.69 -5.84 -1.66
C THR A 388 -2.78 -4.95 -2.52
N VAL A 389 -1.49 -4.94 -2.20
CA VAL A 389 -0.48 -4.17 -2.95
C VAL A 389 -0.55 -4.49 -4.45
N VAL A 390 -0.62 -5.77 -4.82
CA VAL A 390 -0.65 -6.20 -6.23
C VAL A 390 -1.93 -5.78 -6.97
N GLU A 391 -3.08 -5.74 -6.30
CA GLU A 391 -4.32 -5.21 -6.89
C GLU A 391 -4.20 -3.71 -7.17
N ALA A 392 -3.59 -2.96 -6.24
CA ALA A 392 -3.34 -1.53 -6.44
C ALA A 392 -2.39 -1.28 -7.63
N VAL A 393 -1.34 -2.10 -7.80
CA VAL A 393 -0.44 -2.03 -8.96
C VAL A 393 -1.18 -2.36 -10.26
N ALA A 394 -2.03 -3.40 -10.27
CA ALA A 394 -2.76 -3.82 -11.46
C ALA A 394 -3.69 -2.70 -11.99
N VAL A 395 -4.38 -1.99 -11.09
CA VAL A 395 -5.19 -0.82 -11.46
C VAL A 395 -4.32 0.35 -11.89
N ALA A 396 -3.24 0.64 -11.14
CA ALA A 396 -2.34 1.74 -11.44
C ALA A 396 -1.72 1.66 -12.84
N LYS A 397 -1.45 0.44 -13.35
CA LYS A 397 -0.99 0.24 -14.74
C LYS A 397 -1.99 0.75 -15.77
N LYS A 398 -3.27 0.39 -15.62
CA LYS A 398 -4.34 0.84 -16.52
C LYS A 398 -4.51 2.36 -16.46
N VAL A 399 -4.48 2.91 -15.24
CA VAL A 399 -4.60 4.36 -15.05
C VAL A 399 -3.40 5.11 -15.64
N ALA A 400 -2.18 4.57 -15.54
CA ALA A 400 -1.00 5.15 -16.18
C ALA A 400 -1.17 5.24 -17.70
N GLU A 401 -1.66 4.18 -18.34
CA GLU A 401 -1.94 4.18 -19.80
C GLU A 401 -2.97 5.24 -20.18
N SER A 402 -4.03 5.40 -19.39
CA SER A 402 -5.04 6.45 -19.60
C SER A 402 -4.48 7.86 -19.42
N MET A 403 -3.63 8.07 -18.42
CA MET A 403 -2.93 9.34 -18.22
C MET A 403 -2.00 9.67 -19.40
N ASP A 404 -1.27 8.69 -19.90
CA ASP A 404 -0.40 8.84 -21.07
C ASP A 404 -1.20 9.17 -22.33
N ALA A 405 -2.31 8.46 -22.57
CA ALA A 405 -3.20 8.73 -23.70
C ALA A 405 -3.81 10.13 -23.61
N TYR A 406 -4.26 10.55 -22.42
CA TYR A 406 -4.78 11.89 -22.18
C TYR A 406 -3.74 12.98 -22.48
N MET A 407 -2.53 12.86 -21.91
CA MET A 407 -1.48 13.86 -22.08
C MET A 407 -1.02 13.97 -23.54
N LYS A 408 -0.92 12.85 -24.27
CA LYS A 408 -0.59 12.84 -25.71
C LYS A 408 -1.66 13.47 -26.59
N ALA A 409 -2.92 13.49 -26.15
CA ALA A 409 -4.03 14.10 -26.87
C ALA A 409 -4.14 15.62 -26.62
N LEU A 410 -3.38 16.16 -25.65
CA LEU A 410 -3.37 17.61 -25.40
C LEU A 410 -2.71 18.34 -26.58
N PRO A 411 -3.18 19.56 -26.91
CA PRO A 411 -2.52 20.40 -27.89
C PRO A 411 -1.09 20.73 -27.42
N ALA A 412 -0.21 20.97 -28.38
CA ALA A 412 1.13 21.49 -28.08
C ALA A 412 1.01 22.79 -27.27
N ASP A 413 1.83 22.89 -26.23
CA ASP A 413 1.88 24.09 -25.41
C ASP A 413 2.84 25.09 -26.05
N ASP A 414 2.29 26.00 -26.85
CA ASP A 414 3.05 27.06 -27.53
C ASP A 414 3.19 28.33 -26.65
N THR A 415 2.90 28.24 -25.35
CA THR A 415 3.08 29.38 -24.44
C THR A 415 4.55 29.72 -24.30
N THR A 416 4.90 30.97 -24.61
CA THR A 416 6.25 31.50 -24.42
C THR A 416 6.48 31.81 -22.95
N ASP A 417 7.61 31.36 -22.40
CA ASP A 417 8.02 31.74 -21.06
C ASP A 417 8.40 33.23 -21.07
N PRO A 418 7.62 34.12 -20.43
CA PRO A 418 7.91 35.56 -20.44
C PRO A 418 9.21 35.89 -19.71
N TYR A 419 9.79 34.93 -18.99
CA TYR A 419 11.03 35.08 -18.24
C TYR A 419 12.21 34.33 -18.88
N ALA A 420 12.07 33.76 -20.09
CA ALA A 420 13.15 33.02 -20.74
C ALA A 420 14.46 33.83 -20.89
N ASP A 421 14.33 35.15 -21.08
CA ASP A 421 15.45 36.06 -21.35
C ASP A 421 15.86 36.93 -20.15
N ILE A 422 15.38 36.65 -18.92
CA ILE A 422 15.81 37.44 -17.75
C ILE A 422 17.28 37.14 -17.40
N PRO A 423 18.05 38.15 -16.95
CA PRO A 423 19.42 37.91 -16.51
C PRO A 423 19.51 36.88 -15.38
N VAL A 424 20.37 35.89 -15.54
CA VAL A 424 20.68 34.93 -14.46
C VAL A 424 21.64 35.59 -13.48
N PHE A 425 21.27 35.65 -12.20
CA PHE A 425 22.18 36.11 -11.16
C PHE A 425 23.45 35.24 -11.15
N GLN A 426 24.59 35.86 -11.36
CA GLN A 426 25.89 35.21 -11.20
C GLN A 426 26.40 35.54 -9.81
N THR A 427 26.68 34.52 -9.00
CA THR A 427 27.32 34.70 -7.70
C THR A 427 28.56 35.56 -7.90
N PRO A 428 28.66 36.72 -7.23
CA PRO A 428 29.87 37.50 -7.32
C PRO A 428 31.03 36.64 -6.81
N THR A 429 32.09 36.50 -7.60
CA THR A 429 33.40 36.18 -7.03
C THR A 429 33.68 37.20 -5.92
N SER A 430 34.35 36.77 -4.85
CA SER A 430 34.43 37.35 -3.49
C SER A 430 34.71 38.85 -3.31
N ASP A 431 34.78 39.64 -4.36
CA ASP A 431 35.23 41.03 -4.34
C ASP A 431 34.07 42.04 -4.50
N VAL A 432 32.82 41.58 -4.58
CA VAL A 432 31.63 42.48 -4.68
C VAL A 432 30.93 42.63 -3.32
N LEU A 433 31.68 43.12 -2.34
CA LEU A 433 31.16 43.97 -1.26
C LEU A 433 31.35 45.46 -1.61
N ALA A 434 31.53 45.79 -2.89
CA ALA A 434 31.64 47.17 -3.34
C ALA A 434 30.24 47.76 -3.60
N GLN A 435 29.82 48.61 -2.65
CA GLN A 435 28.86 49.70 -2.80
C GLN A 435 27.39 49.32 -3.08
N GLN A 436 26.64 49.03 -2.02
CA GLN A 436 25.29 49.61 -1.92
C GLN A 436 25.46 51.09 -1.53
N GLU A 437 25.45 51.98 -2.52
CA GLU A 437 25.08 53.38 -2.25
C GLU A 437 23.56 53.41 -2.09
N LEU A 438 23.12 53.83 -0.89
CA LEU A 438 21.72 54.02 -0.50
C LEU A 438 21.04 55.13 -1.29
#